data_AF-A0A0B9A1T1-F1
#
_entry.id   AF-A0A0B9A1T1-F1
#
_cell.length_a   1.000
_cell.length_b   1.000
_cell.length_c   1.000
_cell.angle_alpha   90.00
_cell.angle_beta   90.00
_cell.angle_gamma   90.00
#
_symmetry.space_group_name_H-M   'P 1'
#
loop_
_entity.id
_entity.type
_entity.pdbx_description
1 polymer ?
#
loop_
_entity_poly.entity_id
_entity_poly.type
_entity_poly.pdbx_seq_one_letter_code
_entity_poly.pdbx_strand_id
1 'polypeptide(L)'
;MIVAGFACLGPLVILGEYSASMLTNQWPPTLPLAVLAVIQAALLTLLHRPLTAIMETRPAQAIVFFLGSRLMSVYLWHVPAIVLLTGVQLLWWPMPDPGTGAWWLSRPIFVVAVLLVVWAISTVTKRWESPQPILSPRWPSDAVTVIAVALFVFQSLAISSYGLDLPLAVLGLVCTAIAVVLTGGSSNVRAPDVPSSTAEAMPPSPR
;
A
#
# COMPACT_ATOMS: atom_id res chain seq x y z
N MET A 1 27.03 -17.35 -8.80
CA MET A 1 26.11 -16.32 -9.34
C MET A 1 26.18 -15.00 -8.56
N ILE A 2 26.09 -14.99 -7.22
CA ILE A 2 26.15 -13.76 -6.42
C ILE A 2 27.45 -12.96 -6.64
N VAL A 3 28.62 -13.62 -6.51
CA VAL A 3 29.94 -13.00 -6.72
C VAL A 3 30.08 -12.46 -8.15
N ALA A 4 29.67 -13.24 -9.16
CA ALA A 4 29.67 -12.82 -10.55
C ALA A 4 28.70 -11.65 -10.82
N GLY A 5 27.56 -11.62 -10.13
CA GLY A 5 26.60 -10.51 -10.20
C GLY A 5 27.16 -9.22 -9.64
N PHE A 6 27.75 -9.25 -8.43
CA PHE A 6 28.41 -8.07 -7.86
C PHE A 6 29.62 -7.61 -8.69
N ALA A 7 30.40 -8.57 -9.22
CA ALA A 7 31.52 -8.29 -10.11
C ALA A 7 31.08 -7.68 -11.44
N CYS A 8 29.87 -7.96 -11.92
CA CYS A 8 29.30 -7.36 -13.13
C CYS A 8 28.62 -6.00 -12.85
N LEU A 9 27.99 -5.85 -11.68
CA LEU A 9 27.22 -4.66 -11.30
C LEU A 9 28.11 -3.40 -11.18
N GLY A 10 29.30 -3.52 -10.58
CA GLY A 10 30.23 -2.39 -10.46
C GLY A 10 30.66 -1.82 -11.82
N PRO A 11 31.23 -2.65 -12.73
CA PRO A 11 31.55 -2.23 -14.08
C PRO A 11 30.35 -1.74 -14.87
N LEU A 12 29.17 -2.35 -14.71
CA LEU A 12 27.97 -1.93 -15.42
C LEU A 12 27.53 -0.52 -15.04
N VAL A 13 27.60 -0.15 -13.75
CA VAL A 13 27.30 1.20 -13.28
C VAL A 13 28.34 2.21 -13.78
N ILE A 14 29.63 1.85 -13.73
CA ILE A 14 30.74 2.73 -14.12
C ILE A 14 30.80 2.94 -15.63
N LEU A 15 30.70 1.86 -16.42
CA LEU A 15 30.84 1.88 -17.88
C LEU A 15 29.53 2.21 -18.60
N GLY A 16 28.38 1.91 -17.98
CA GLY A 16 27.06 2.23 -18.52
C GLY A 16 26.56 3.63 -18.17
N GLU A 17 27.40 4.45 -17.52
CA GLU A 17 27.07 5.81 -17.05
C GLU A 17 25.77 5.88 -16.23
N TYR A 18 25.42 4.78 -15.55
CA TYR A 18 24.24 4.72 -14.70
C TYR A 18 24.51 5.43 -13.37
N SER A 19 23.46 5.97 -12.75
CA SER A 19 23.58 6.57 -11.43
C SER A 19 24.06 5.54 -10.41
N ALA A 20 25.00 5.93 -9.53
CA ALA A 20 25.39 5.12 -8.38
C ALA A 20 24.24 4.97 -7.37
N SER A 21 23.27 5.90 -7.39
CA SER A 21 22.05 5.80 -6.60
C SER A 21 21.06 4.85 -7.28
N MET A 22 20.88 3.67 -6.70
CA MET A 22 19.88 2.70 -7.17
C MET A 22 18.44 3.22 -7.03
N LEU A 23 18.21 4.24 -6.21
CA LEU A 23 16.92 4.94 -6.11
C LEU A 23 16.62 5.71 -7.41
N THR A 24 17.62 6.36 -8.00
CA THR A 24 17.49 7.08 -9.27
C THR A 24 17.26 6.11 -10.43
N ASN A 25 17.92 4.95 -10.39
CA ASN A 25 17.79 3.89 -11.39
C ASN A 25 16.43 3.19 -11.40
N GLN A 26 15.50 3.57 -10.51
CA GLN A 26 14.17 2.97 -10.40
C GLN A 26 13.15 3.64 -11.33
N TRP A 27 13.45 4.85 -11.82
CA TRP A 27 12.54 5.67 -12.62
C TRP A 27 13.27 6.31 -13.80
N PRO A 28 13.40 5.61 -14.96
CA PRO A 28 12.91 4.27 -15.32
C PRO A 28 13.82 3.12 -14.84
N PRO A 29 13.31 1.88 -14.64
CA PRO A 29 14.10 0.75 -14.15
C PRO A 29 15.20 0.35 -15.14
N THR A 30 16.46 0.52 -14.74
CA THR A 30 17.62 0.26 -15.60
C THR A 30 18.23 -1.14 -15.39
N LEU A 31 19.13 -1.55 -16.30
CA LEU A 31 19.83 -2.84 -16.25
C LEU A 31 20.54 -3.15 -14.91
N PRO A 32 21.15 -2.17 -14.20
CA PRO A 32 21.66 -2.39 -12.85
C PRO A 32 20.64 -2.96 -11.86
N LEU A 33 19.37 -2.55 -11.93
CA LEU A 33 18.32 -3.11 -11.07
C LEU A 33 17.97 -4.55 -11.43
N ALA A 34 17.99 -4.91 -12.71
CA ALA A 34 17.78 -6.29 -13.14
C ALA A 34 18.88 -7.22 -12.61
N VAL A 35 20.15 -6.78 -12.69
CA VAL A 35 21.28 -7.52 -12.13
C VAL A 35 21.17 -7.60 -10.60
N LEU A 36 20.79 -6.52 -9.93
CA LEU A 36 20.55 -6.50 -8.49
C LEU A 36 19.44 -7.49 -8.08
N ALA A 37 18.35 -7.56 -8.84
CA ALA A 37 17.25 -8.50 -8.59
C ALA A 37 17.73 -9.96 -8.71
N VAL A 38 18.56 -10.29 -9.71
CA VAL A 38 19.15 -11.64 -9.84
C VAL A 38 20.08 -11.94 -8.66
N ILE A 39 20.88 -10.98 -8.21
CA ILE A 39 21.74 -11.13 -7.01
C ILE A 39 20.88 -11.41 -5.78
N GLN A 40 19.82 -10.63 -5.55
CA GLN A 40 18.90 -10.80 -4.42
C GLN A 40 18.20 -12.16 -4.45
N ALA A 41 17.72 -12.59 -5.63
CA ALA A 41 17.12 -13.91 -5.80
C ALA A 41 18.13 -15.04 -5.51
N ALA A 42 19.35 -14.94 -6.02
CA ALA A 42 20.40 -15.92 -5.75
C ALA A 42 20.83 -15.94 -4.27
N LEU A 43 20.79 -14.79 -3.59
CA LEU A 43 21.05 -14.71 -2.16
C LEU A 43 19.94 -15.37 -1.35
N LEU A 44 18.67 -15.16 -1.71
CA LEU A 44 17.52 -15.79 -1.07
C LEU A 44 17.52 -17.31 -1.26
N THR A 45 17.89 -17.82 -2.45
CA THR A 45 18.00 -19.27 -2.65
C THR A 45 19.12 -19.88 -1.82
N LEU A 46 20.24 -19.16 -1.65
CA LEU A 46 21.32 -19.58 -0.76
C LEU A 46 20.89 -19.56 0.72
N LEU A 47 20.16 -18.53 1.13
CA LEU A 47 19.63 -18.39 2.49
C LEU A 47 18.38 -19.22 2.76
N HIS A 48 17.85 -19.93 1.77
CA HIS A 48 16.62 -20.69 1.90
C HIS A 48 16.68 -21.70 3.06
N ARG A 49 17.74 -22.52 3.12
CA ARG A 49 17.92 -23.51 4.20
C ARG A 49 17.95 -22.90 5.61
N PRO A 50 18.81 -21.91 5.91
CA PRO A 50 18.83 -21.30 7.25
C PRO A 50 17.54 -20.54 7.57
N LEU A 51 16.90 -19.89 6.60
CA LEU A 51 15.60 -19.24 6.82
C LEU A 51 14.51 -20.25 7.17
N THR A 52 14.48 -21.40 6.50
CA THR A 52 13.54 -22.48 6.81
C THR A 52 13.78 -23.04 8.21
N ALA A 53 15.04 -23.27 8.59
CA ALA A 53 15.38 -23.73 9.94
C ALA A 53 14.96 -22.72 11.03
N ILE A 54 15.11 -21.41 10.77
CA ILE A 54 14.63 -20.37 11.69
C ILE A 54 13.10 -20.40 11.78
N MET A 55 12.40 -20.60 10.66
CA MET A 55 10.93 -20.69 10.61
C MET A 55 10.36 -21.95 11.27
N GLU A 56 11.17 -22.94 11.64
CA GLU A 56 10.73 -24.05 12.49
C GLU A 56 10.54 -23.62 13.95
N THR A 57 11.08 -22.47 14.35
CA THR A 57 10.94 -21.94 15.71
C THR A 57 9.64 -21.16 15.88
N ARG A 58 8.91 -21.44 16.98
CA ARG A 58 7.71 -20.68 17.38
C ARG A 58 7.90 -19.16 17.47
N PRO A 59 9.00 -18.62 18.04
CA PRO A 59 9.17 -17.16 18.08
C PRO A 59 9.28 -16.55 16.68
N ALA A 60 9.98 -17.18 15.75
CA ALA A 60 10.10 -16.67 14.38
C ALA A 60 8.75 -16.69 13.64
N GLN A 61 7.99 -17.78 13.78
CA GLN A 61 6.63 -17.88 13.25
C GLN A 61 5.71 -16.81 13.84
N ALA A 62 5.79 -16.56 15.16
CA ALA A 62 4.99 -15.54 15.83
C ALA A 62 5.32 -14.14 15.32
N ILE A 63 6.60 -13.81 15.12
CA ILE A 63 7.03 -12.52 14.56
C ILE A 63 6.51 -12.36 13.13
N VAL A 64 6.68 -13.38 12.27
CA VAL A 64 6.21 -13.33 10.87
C VAL A 64 4.70 -13.22 10.80
N PHE A 65 3.96 -13.96 11.62
CA PHE A 65 2.51 -13.85 11.70
C PHE A 65 2.07 -12.45 12.19
N PHE A 66 2.74 -11.93 13.21
CA PHE A 66 2.45 -10.61 13.75
C PHE A 66 2.68 -9.49 12.73
N LEU A 67 3.79 -9.52 11.99
CA LEU A 67 4.08 -8.59 10.90
C LEU A 67 3.13 -8.82 9.72
N GLY A 68 2.99 -10.08 9.30
CA GLY A 68 2.18 -10.55 8.17
C GLY A 68 0.72 -10.12 8.24
N SER A 69 0.12 -10.22 9.43
CA SER A 69 -1.28 -9.83 9.68
C SER A 69 -1.58 -8.34 9.47
N ARG A 70 -0.55 -7.48 9.36
CA ARG A 70 -0.68 -6.03 9.20
C ARG A 70 0.04 -5.48 7.98
N LEU A 71 0.61 -6.33 7.11
CA LEU A 71 1.36 -5.86 5.96
C LEU A 71 0.55 -4.97 5.02
N MET A 72 -0.75 -5.23 4.88
CA MET A 72 -1.64 -4.39 4.07
C MET A 72 -1.77 -2.98 4.65
N SER A 73 -2.05 -2.85 5.94
CA SER A 73 -2.10 -1.55 6.61
C SER A 73 -0.74 -0.84 6.56
N VAL A 74 0.36 -1.59 6.77
CA VAL A 74 1.72 -1.04 6.69
C VAL A 74 1.98 -0.47 5.30
N TYR A 75 1.63 -1.22 4.26
CA TYR A 75 1.75 -0.77 2.88
C TYR A 75 0.95 0.51 2.62
N LEU A 76 -0.27 0.63 3.13
CA LEU A 76 -1.09 1.83 2.97
C LEU A 76 -0.52 3.06 3.72
N TRP A 77 0.01 2.86 4.94
CA TRP A 77 0.32 3.96 5.85
C TRP A 77 1.80 4.30 5.99
N HIS A 78 2.72 3.51 5.44
CA HIS A 78 4.16 3.78 5.61
C HIS A 78 4.63 5.07 4.97
N VAL A 79 4.18 5.40 3.74
CA VAL A 79 4.56 6.66 3.08
C VAL A 79 4.05 7.88 3.87
N PRO A 80 2.76 7.96 4.28
CA PRO A 80 2.29 9.02 5.17
C PRO A 80 3.08 9.14 6.47
N ALA A 81 3.43 8.02 7.12
CA ALA A 81 4.21 8.02 8.34
C ALA A 81 5.63 8.56 8.13
N ILE A 82 6.28 8.20 7.01
CA ILE A 82 7.59 8.74 6.63
C ILE A 82 7.50 10.26 6.41
N VAL A 83 6.47 10.73 5.70
CA VAL A 83 6.27 12.18 5.46
C VAL A 83 6.05 12.92 6.77
N LEU A 84 5.21 12.39 7.67
CA LEU A 84 4.96 12.98 8.99
C LEU A 84 6.25 13.07 9.81
N LEU A 85 6.98 11.96 9.93
CA LEU A 85 8.22 11.93 10.72
C LEU A 85 9.32 12.79 10.12
N THR A 86 9.41 12.85 8.79
CA THR A 86 10.35 13.75 8.10
C THR A 86 9.98 15.21 8.36
N GLY A 87 8.70 15.56 8.26
CA GLY A 87 8.21 16.90 8.57
C GLY A 87 8.52 17.29 10.01
N VAL A 88 8.20 16.43 10.97
CA VAL A 88 8.54 16.60 12.40
C VAL A 88 10.05 16.78 12.55
N GLN A 89 10.87 15.90 12.00
CA GLN A 89 12.34 16.00 12.12
C GLN A 89 12.86 17.35 11.61
N LEU A 90 12.36 17.85 10.48
CA LEU A 90 12.79 19.11 9.87
C LEU A 90 12.46 20.35 10.72
N LEU A 91 11.56 20.26 11.71
CA LEU A 91 11.31 21.36 12.65
C LEU A 91 12.46 21.55 13.66
N TRP A 92 13.20 20.49 13.99
CA TRP A 92 14.25 20.54 15.03
C TRP A 92 15.66 20.27 14.49
N TRP A 93 15.82 19.50 13.43
CA TRP A 93 17.13 19.03 12.98
C TRP A 93 17.26 18.93 11.45
N PRO A 94 18.33 19.48 10.84
CA PRO A 94 18.55 19.36 9.40
C PRO A 94 18.87 17.92 9.00
N MET A 95 18.45 17.50 7.81
CA MET A 95 18.70 16.14 7.33
C MET A 95 20.21 15.92 7.11
N PRO A 96 20.81 14.82 7.64
CA PRO A 96 22.21 14.51 7.38
C PRO A 96 22.48 14.27 5.88
N ASP A 97 23.66 14.67 5.40
CA ASP A 97 24.05 14.47 4.01
C ASP A 97 24.00 12.97 3.63
N PRO A 98 23.39 12.62 2.48
CA PRO A 98 23.27 11.25 2.03
C PRO A 98 24.63 10.53 1.94
N GLY A 99 24.69 9.30 2.44
CA GLY A 99 25.90 8.47 2.37
C GLY A 99 26.95 8.74 3.46
N THR A 100 26.74 9.73 4.33
CA THR A 100 27.62 9.96 5.50
C THR A 100 27.40 8.92 6.61
N GLY A 101 28.36 8.79 7.52
CA GLY A 101 28.23 7.91 8.69
C GLY A 101 27.06 8.30 9.60
N ALA A 102 26.83 9.61 9.79
CA ALA A 102 25.70 10.14 10.54
C ALA A 102 24.36 9.77 9.88
N TRP A 103 24.29 9.80 8.55
CA TRP A 103 23.13 9.35 7.80
C TRP A 103 22.83 7.87 8.05
N TRP A 104 23.83 7.00 7.94
CA TRP A 104 23.65 5.56 8.18
C TRP A 104 23.22 5.24 9.62
N LEU A 105 23.70 5.97 10.63
CA LEU A 105 23.28 5.78 12.01
C LEU A 105 21.84 6.25 12.27
N SER A 106 21.42 7.33 11.60
CA SER A 106 20.05 7.85 11.75
C SER A 106 19.00 6.91 11.17
N ARG A 107 19.34 6.15 10.11
CA ARG A 107 18.40 5.35 9.33
C ARG A 107 17.75 4.20 10.10
N PRO A 108 18.47 3.33 10.83
CA PRO A 108 17.85 2.30 11.66
C PRO A 108 16.87 2.87 12.69
N ILE A 109 17.25 3.96 13.36
CA ILE A 109 16.39 4.63 14.35
C ILE A 109 15.13 5.17 13.67
N PHE A 110 15.28 5.80 12.51
CA PHE A 110 14.15 6.32 11.73
C PHE A 110 13.22 5.20 11.25
N VAL A 111 13.77 4.07 10.77
CA VAL A 111 12.97 2.90 10.36
C VAL A 111 12.16 2.34 11.53
N VAL A 112 12.77 2.21 12.71
CA VAL A 112 12.05 1.77 13.91
C VAL A 112 10.94 2.76 14.27
N ALA A 113 11.21 4.07 14.22
CA ALA A 113 10.21 5.09 14.48
C ALA A 113 9.03 5.00 13.48
N VAL A 114 9.32 4.85 12.18
CA VAL A 114 8.30 4.65 11.14
C VAL A 114 7.47 3.41 11.44
N LEU A 115 8.10 2.27 11.74
CA LEU A 115 7.38 1.03 12.04
C LEU A 115 6.46 1.18 13.25
N LEU A 116 6.90 1.88 14.31
CA LEU A 116 6.07 2.14 15.49
C LEU A 116 4.88 3.05 15.18
N VAL A 117 5.10 4.13 14.42
CA VAL A 117 4.03 5.06 14.00
C VAL A 117 3.02 4.36 13.11
N VAL A 118 3.49 3.62 12.11
CA VAL A 118 2.62 2.85 11.20
C VAL A 118 1.85 1.79 11.97
N TRP A 119 2.48 1.14 12.94
CA TRP A 119 1.79 0.17 13.79
C TRP A 119 0.69 0.84 14.62
N ALA A 120 0.97 1.99 15.23
CA ALA A 120 -0.04 2.77 15.95
C ALA A 120 -1.21 3.18 15.03
N ILE A 121 -0.91 3.71 13.84
CA ILE A 121 -1.92 4.08 12.84
C ILE A 121 -2.74 2.85 12.44
N SER A 122 -2.10 1.71 12.13
CA SER A 122 -2.77 0.46 11.77
C SER A 122 -3.73 -0.02 12.85
N THR A 123 -3.39 0.12 14.14
CA THR A 123 -4.30 -0.28 15.23
C THR A 123 -5.57 0.56 15.26
N VAL A 124 -5.47 1.86 14.96
CA VAL A 124 -6.62 2.77 14.89
C VAL A 124 -7.41 2.53 13.61
N THR A 125 -6.73 2.34 12.47
CA THR A 125 -7.36 2.24 11.16
C THR A 125 -7.96 0.86 10.87
N LYS A 126 -7.59 -0.18 11.62
CA LYS A 126 -8.16 -1.54 11.47
C LYS A 126 -9.70 -1.57 11.42
N ARG A 127 -10.35 -0.67 12.14
CA ARG A 127 -11.82 -0.51 12.12
C ARG A 127 -12.36 -0.17 10.73
N TRP A 128 -11.67 0.70 10.00
CA TRP A 128 -12.05 1.21 8.68
C TRP A 128 -11.60 0.29 7.54
N GLU A 129 -10.52 -0.45 7.76
CA GLU A 129 -9.98 -1.43 6.80
C GLU A 129 -10.70 -2.79 6.85
N SER A 130 -11.59 -2.99 7.83
CA SER A 130 -12.38 -4.23 7.92
C SER A 130 -13.36 -4.34 6.75
N PRO A 131 -13.48 -5.51 6.10
CA PRO A 131 -14.34 -5.71 4.93
C PRO A 131 -15.75 -5.18 5.22
N GLN A 132 -16.14 -4.15 4.49
CA GLN A 132 -17.49 -3.60 4.59
C GLN A 132 -18.44 -4.53 3.83
N PRO A 133 -19.67 -4.75 4.33
CA PRO A 133 -20.69 -5.46 3.57
C PRO A 133 -20.93 -4.75 2.23
N ILE A 134 -21.09 -5.53 1.16
CA ILE A 134 -21.34 -5.01 -0.19
C ILE A 134 -22.65 -4.21 -0.15
N LEU A 135 -22.55 -2.88 -0.23
CA LEU A 135 -23.71 -1.99 -0.26
C LEU A 135 -24.26 -1.87 -1.68
N SER A 136 -25.57 -1.72 -1.82
CA SER A 136 -26.18 -1.41 -3.11
C SER A 136 -25.87 0.05 -3.50
N PRO A 137 -25.50 0.32 -4.78
CA PRO A 137 -25.18 1.67 -5.23
C PRO A 137 -26.35 2.63 -4.98
N ARG A 138 -26.08 3.79 -4.38
CA ARG A 138 -27.12 4.83 -4.19
C ARG A 138 -27.60 5.41 -5.51
N TRP A 139 -26.71 5.49 -6.50
CA TRP A 139 -27.01 5.89 -7.87
C TRP A 139 -26.50 4.83 -8.85
N PRO A 140 -27.36 3.90 -9.30
CA PRO A 140 -26.98 2.90 -10.29
C PRO A 140 -26.91 3.56 -11.68
N SER A 141 -25.78 4.17 -12.02
CA SER A 141 -25.48 4.59 -13.39
C SER A 141 -24.00 4.47 -13.74
N ASP A 142 -23.71 3.98 -14.95
CA ASP A 142 -22.35 3.83 -15.45
C ASP A 142 -21.64 5.20 -15.55
N ALA A 143 -22.39 6.24 -15.92
CA ALA A 143 -21.87 7.61 -16.02
C ALA A 143 -21.35 8.14 -14.68
N VAL A 144 -22.05 7.90 -13.57
CA VAL A 144 -21.61 8.32 -12.22
C VAL A 144 -20.33 7.60 -11.82
N THR A 145 -20.22 6.32 -12.15
CA THR A 145 -19.02 5.51 -11.89
C THR A 145 -17.83 6.03 -12.69
N VAL A 146 -18.01 6.31 -13.99
CA VAL A 146 -16.95 6.86 -14.85
C VAL A 146 -16.48 8.22 -14.35
N ILE A 147 -17.39 9.11 -13.93
CA ILE A 147 -17.04 10.42 -13.38
C ILE A 147 -16.26 10.28 -12.07
N ALA A 148 -16.68 9.41 -11.16
CA ALA A 148 -15.98 9.17 -9.90
C ALA A 148 -14.56 8.63 -10.13
N VAL A 149 -14.40 7.67 -11.06
CA VAL A 149 -13.09 7.14 -11.45
C VAL A 149 -12.22 8.23 -12.08
N ALA A 150 -12.78 9.03 -12.99
CA ALA A 150 -12.05 10.11 -13.64
C ALA A 150 -11.54 11.15 -12.63
N LEU A 151 -12.37 11.57 -11.67
CA LEU A 151 -11.98 12.50 -10.61
C LEU A 151 -10.85 11.93 -9.74
N PHE A 152 -10.91 10.66 -9.39
CA PHE A 152 -9.89 9.99 -8.58
C PHE A 152 -8.54 9.84 -9.32
N VAL A 153 -8.59 9.41 -10.58
CA VAL A 153 -7.40 9.24 -11.42
C VAL A 153 -6.77 10.59 -11.77
N PHE A 154 -7.58 11.57 -12.14
CA PHE A 154 -7.12 12.91 -12.51
C PHE A 154 -6.30 13.55 -11.38
N GLN A 155 -6.80 13.50 -10.15
CA GLN A 155 -6.07 14.00 -8.99
C GLN A 155 -4.74 13.27 -8.77
N SER A 156 -4.75 11.93 -8.87
CA SER A 156 -3.56 11.11 -8.63
C SER A 156 -2.46 11.43 -9.64
N LEU A 157 -2.83 11.63 -10.91
CA LEU A 157 -1.91 12.05 -11.97
C LEU A 157 -1.40 13.48 -11.71
N ALA A 158 -2.26 14.41 -11.32
CA ALA A 158 -1.88 15.80 -11.05
C ALA A 158 -0.83 15.92 -9.92
N ILE A 159 -1.03 15.23 -8.79
CA ILE A 159 -0.02 15.21 -7.71
C ILE A 159 1.28 14.57 -8.20
N SER A 160 1.18 13.47 -8.96
CA SER A 160 2.37 12.74 -9.40
C SER A 160 3.20 13.54 -10.42
N SER A 161 2.56 14.35 -11.28
CA SER A 161 3.25 15.13 -12.32
C SER A 161 3.74 16.50 -11.84
N TYR A 162 3.00 17.15 -10.94
CA TYR A 162 3.29 18.52 -10.51
C TYR A 162 3.80 18.63 -9.07
N GLY A 163 3.77 17.53 -8.30
CA GLY A 163 4.13 17.53 -6.89
C GLY A 163 2.95 17.86 -5.97
N LEU A 164 3.23 17.93 -4.67
CA LEU A 164 2.24 18.17 -3.63
C LEU A 164 2.31 19.63 -3.15
N ASP A 165 1.50 20.49 -3.75
CA ASP A 165 1.28 21.86 -3.28
C ASP A 165 -0.07 22.00 -2.57
N LEU A 166 -0.22 23.01 -1.72
CA LEU A 166 -1.45 23.26 -0.95
C LEU A 166 -2.71 23.36 -1.83
N PRO A 167 -2.72 24.05 -2.99
CA PRO A 167 -3.87 24.08 -3.88
C PRO A 167 -4.23 22.71 -4.47
N LEU A 168 -3.21 21.94 -4.90
CA LEU A 168 -3.39 20.59 -5.43
C LEU A 168 -3.89 19.61 -4.36
N ALA A 169 -3.45 19.79 -3.12
CA ALA A 169 -3.91 19.00 -1.98
C ALA A 169 -5.40 19.27 -1.69
N VAL A 170 -5.83 20.54 -1.69
CA VAL A 170 -7.24 20.91 -1.48
C VAL A 170 -8.12 20.40 -2.63
N LEU A 171 -7.70 20.60 -3.88
CA LEU A 171 -8.41 20.10 -5.05
C LEU A 171 -8.60 18.58 -4.96
N GLY A 172 -7.54 17.85 -4.58
CA GLY A 172 -7.62 16.40 -4.42
C GLY A 172 -8.56 15.93 -3.35
N LEU A 173 -8.56 16.60 -2.21
CA LEU A 173 -9.50 16.32 -1.13
C LEU A 173 -10.94 16.47 -1.64
N VAL A 174 -11.24 17.57 -2.35
CA VAL A 174 -12.57 17.84 -2.90
C VAL A 174 -12.97 16.79 -3.96
N CYS A 175 -12.10 16.50 -4.93
CA CYS A 175 -12.35 15.48 -5.95
C CYS A 175 -12.60 14.10 -5.34
N THR A 176 -11.82 13.73 -4.31
CA THR A 176 -11.99 12.46 -3.60
C THR A 176 -13.30 12.41 -2.82
N ALA A 177 -13.64 13.50 -2.12
CA ALA A 177 -14.90 13.60 -1.38
C ALA A 177 -16.11 13.48 -2.32
N ILE A 178 -16.06 14.14 -3.48
CA ILE A 178 -17.12 14.04 -4.50
C ILE A 178 -17.21 12.60 -5.03
N ALA A 179 -16.08 11.96 -5.37
CA ALA A 179 -16.09 10.58 -5.84
C ALA A 179 -16.68 9.60 -4.82
N VAL A 180 -16.38 9.77 -3.52
CA VAL A 180 -16.93 8.95 -2.43
C VAL A 180 -18.44 9.19 -2.26
N VAL A 181 -18.90 10.44 -2.34
CA VAL A 181 -20.33 10.76 -2.28
C VAL A 181 -21.09 10.14 -3.46
N LEU A 182 -20.51 10.20 -4.66
CA LEU A 182 -21.07 9.62 -5.89
C LEU A 182 -21.16 8.08 -5.83
N THR A 183 -20.23 7.42 -5.15
CA THR A 183 -20.15 5.95 -5.08
C THR A 183 -20.69 5.36 -3.77
N GLY A 184 -21.07 6.19 -2.81
CA GLY A 184 -21.62 5.75 -1.53
C GLY A 184 -22.88 4.91 -1.71
N GLY A 185 -22.96 3.76 -1.02
CA GLY A 185 -24.13 2.88 -1.06
C GLY A 185 -25.20 3.26 -0.03
N SER A 186 -26.46 2.88 -0.28
CA SER A 186 -27.53 2.98 0.71
C SER A 186 -27.81 1.61 1.32
N SER A 187 -27.91 1.50 2.64
CA SER A 187 -28.25 0.26 3.35
C SER A 187 -29.74 -0.11 3.23
N ASN A 188 -30.40 0.24 2.12
CA ASN A 188 -31.81 -0.04 1.94
C ASN A 188 -31.97 -1.52 1.52
N VAL A 189 -31.94 -2.41 2.52
CA VAL A 189 -32.35 -3.81 2.36
C VAL A 189 -33.84 -3.77 2.06
N ARG A 190 -34.20 -3.73 0.77
CA ARG A 190 -35.57 -4.05 0.35
C ARG A 190 -35.74 -5.54 0.63
N ALA A 191 -36.49 -5.87 1.68
CA ALA A 191 -36.92 -7.23 1.94
C ALA A 191 -37.52 -7.79 0.64
N PRO A 192 -37.15 -9.00 0.20
CA PRO A 192 -37.75 -9.59 -0.98
C PRO A 192 -39.26 -9.61 -0.77
N ASP A 193 -40.00 -8.99 -1.70
CA ASP A 193 -41.45 -9.10 -1.78
C ASP A 193 -41.75 -10.59 -1.99
N VAL A 194 -42.01 -11.33 -0.89
CA VAL A 194 -42.53 -12.69 -0.95
C VAL A 194 -43.94 -12.53 -1.55
N PRO A 195 -44.20 -13.01 -2.77
CA PRO A 195 -45.54 -12.92 -3.33
C PRO A 195 -46.46 -13.74 -2.44
N SER A 196 -47.42 -13.09 -1.79
CA SER A 196 -48.53 -13.73 -1.08
C SER A 196 -49.51 -14.36 -2.07
N SER A 197 -49.02 -15.28 -2.89
CA SER A 197 -49.76 -15.97 -3.93
C SER A 197 -49.61 -17.48 -3.77
N THR A 198 -50.02 -17.98 -2.61
CA THR A 198 -50.48 -19.37 -2.41
C THR A 198 -51.22 -19.44 -1.06
N ALA A 199 -52.25 -18.61 -0.89
CA ALA A 199 -53.37 -19.01 -0.03
C ALA A 199 -54.15 -20.05 -0.84
N GLU A 200 -53.66 -21.26 -0.68
CA GLU A 200 -54.19 -22.55 -1.10
C GLU A 200 -55.72 -22.56 -1.17
N ALA A 201 -56.23 -22.83 -2.37
CA ALA A 201 -57.62 -23.18 -2.61
C ALA A 201 -57.96 -24.42 -1.77
N MET A 202 -58.83 -24.23 -0.78
CA MET A 202 -59.39 -25.28 0.06
C MET A 202 -60.19 -26.29 -0.80
N PRO A 203 -59.82 -27.59 -0.85
CA PRO A 203 -60.64 -28.59 -1.51
C PRO A 203 -61.84 -28.99 -0.61
N PRO A 204 -63.02 -29.31 -1.19
CA PRO A 204 -64.21 -29.63 -0.41
C PRO A 204 -64.07 -30.98 0.34
N SER A 205 -64.54 -31.00 1.59
CA SER A 205 -64.54 -32.17 2.48
C SER A 205 -65.44 -33.30 1.95
N PRO A 206 -64.98 -34.57 1.91
CA PRO A 206 -65.87 -35.70 1.68
C PRO A 206 -66.75 -35.98 2.93
N ARG A 207 -68.01 -36.33 2.67
CA ARG A 207 -69.00 -36.79 3.65
C ARG A 207 -68.68 -38.17 4.18
#